data_AF-A0A432KH21-F1
#
_entry.id   AF-A0A432KH21-F1
#
_cell.length_a   1.000
_cell.length_b   1.000
_cell.length_c   1.000
_cell.angle_alpha   90.00
_cell.angle_beta   90.00
_cell.angle_gamma   90.00
#
_symmetry.space_group_name_H-M   'P 1'
#
loop_
_entity.id
_entity.type
_entity.pdbx_description
1 polymer ?
#
loop_
_entity_poly.entity_id
_entity_poly.type
_entity_poly.pdbx_seq_one_letter_code
_entity_poly.pdbx_strand_id
1 'polypeptide(L)'
;KLAQFELLKSSKNQKPLLLLDDIFDKLDDKRIAYLLKMMADGRFGQIFLTDARPERSKEYLKDIDTEKKFFELDLKLQENV
;
A
#
# COMPACT_ATOMS: atom_id res chain seq x y z
N LYS A 1 8.98 1.94 -8.75
CA LYS A 1 8.64 2.04 -7.32
C LYS A 1 9.48 1.08 -6.45
N LEU A 2 9.33 -0.25 -6.55
CA LEU A 2 10.07 -1.18 -5.67
C LEU A 2 11.60 -1.11 -5.82
N ALA A 3 12.12 -1.00 -7.06
CA ALA A 3 13.56 -0.80 -7.27
C ALA A 3 14.06 0.52 -6.65
N GLN A 4 13.27 1.60 -6.73
CA GLN A 4 13.60 2.88 -6.09
C GLN A 4 13.59 2.76 -4.57
N PHE A 5 12.65 2.00 -4.00
CA PHE A 5 12.63 1.70 -2.56
C PHE A 5 13.94 1.02 -2.13
N GLU A 6 14.40 0.00 -2.86
CA GLU A 6 15.64 -0.72 -2.51
C GLU A 6 16.88 0.17 -2.64
N LEU A 7 16.95 1.01 -3.68
CA LEU A 7 18.04 1.98 -3.85
C LEU A 7 18.07 3.03 -2.72
N LEU A 8 16.91 3.53 -2.30
CA LEU A 8 16.81 4.47 -1.19
C LEU A 8 17.13 3.80 0.15
N LYS A 9 16.66 2.57 0.35
CA LYS A 9 16.95 1.78 1.55
C LYS A 9 18.44 1.53 1.69
N SER A 10 19.12 1.13 0.62
CA SER A 10 20.57 0.87 0.66
C SER A 10 21.38 2.15 0.84
N SER A 11 20.99 3.25 0.19
CA SER A 11 21.73 4.53 0.27
C SER A 11 21.51 5.30 1.58
N LYS A 12 20.36 5.15 2.23
CA LYS A 12 20.02 5.86 3.48
C LYS A 12 20.04 4.98 4.72
N ASN A 13 20.30 3.68 4.56
CA ASN A 13 20.24 2.67 5.63
C ASN A 13 18.94 2.70 6.47
N GLN A 14 17.85 3.15 5.85
CA GLN A 14 16.54 3.29 6.48
C GLN A 14 15.46 2.88 5.48
N LYS A 15 14.40 2.21 5.95
CA LYS A 15 13.25 1.86 5.08
C LYS A 15 12.45 3.13 4.77
N PRO A 16 12.33 3.55 3.50
CA PRO A 16 11.52 4.71 3.16
C PRO A 16 10.02 4.41 3.27
N LEU A 17 9.20 5.46 3.34
CA LEU A 17 7.75 5.36 3.24
C LEU A 17 7.36 4.93 1.83
N LEU A 18 6.54 3.88 1.70
CA LEU A 18 6.10 3.38 0.41
C LEU A 18 4.67 3.84 0.11
N LEU A 19 4.48 4.59 -0.98
CA LEU A 19 3.18 5.08 -1.45
C LEU A 19 2.78 4.37 -2.75
N LEU A 20 1.71 3.58 -2.70
CA LEU A 20 1.21 2.82 -3.84
C LEU A 20 -0.20 3.29 -4.19
N ASP A 21 -0.25 4.09 -5.26
CA ASP A 21 -1.48 4.69 -5.75
C ASP A 21 -2.20 3.78 -6.74
N ASP A 22 -3.45 3.43 -6.42
CA ASP A 22 -4.35 2.56 -7.19
C ASP A 22 -3.61 1.31 -7.71
N ILE A 23 -2.94 0.62 -6.78
CA ILE A 23 -1.96 -0.41 -7.15
C ILE A 23 -2.62 -1.72 -7.54
N PHE A 24 -3.77 -2.04 -6.94
CA PHE A 24 -4.43 -3.31 -7.18
C PHE A 24 -5.03 -3.37 -8.58
N ASP A 25 -5.57 -2.27 -9.13
CA ASP A 25 -6.05 -2.23 -10.52
C ASP A 25 -4.92 -2.39 -11.56
N LYS A 26 -3.67 -2.12 -11.17
CA LYS A 26 -2.49 -2.21 -12.06
C LYS A 26 -1.79 -3.58 -12.04
N LEU A 27 -2.21 -4.49 -11.17
CA LEU A 27 -1.55 -5.78 -10.95
C LEU A 27 -2.53 -6.93 -11.18
N ASP A 28 -2.02 -8.00 -11.81
CA ASP A 28 -2.68 -9.30 -11.82
C ASP A 28 -2.61 -9.97 -10.44
N ASP A 29 -3.45 -10.98 -10.20
CA ASP A 29 -3.56 -11.67 -8.90
C ASP A 29 -2.23 -12.25 -8.41
N LYS A 30 -1.38 -12.75 -9.32
CA LYS A 30 -0.07 -13.29 -8.98
C LYS A 30 0.85 -12.20 -8.44
N ARG A 31 0.86 -11.03 -9.07
CA ARG A 31 1.65 -9.87 -8.62
C ARG A 31 1.10 -9.28 -7.33
N ILE A 32 -0.21 -9.27 -7.14
CA ILE A 32 -0.83 -8.86 -5.88
C ILE A 32 -0.39 -9.78 -4.75
N ALA A 33 -0.52 -11.10 -4.91
CA ALA A 33 -0.06 -12.07 -3.93
C ALA A 33 1.42 -11.89 -3.57
N TYR A 34 2.28 -11.62 -4.55
CA TYR A 34 3.69 -11.34 -4.32
C TYR A 34 3.92 -10.03 -3.53
N LEU A 35 3.17 -8.97 -3.85
CA LEU A 35 3.23 -7.71 -3.10
C LEU A 35 2.82 -7.92 -1.64
N LEU A 36 1.69 -8.59 -1.40
CA LEU A 36 1.17 -8.87 -0.06
C LEU A 36 2.15 -9.73 0.75
N LYS A 37 2.75 -10.75 0.12
CA LYS A 37 3.81 -11.56 0.76
C LYS A 37 4.98 -10.69 1.21
N MET A 38 5.46 -9.79 0.35
CA MET A 38 6.56 -8.89 0.72
C MET A 38 6.19 -7.92 1.85
N MET A 39 4.92 -7.52 1.93
CA MET A 39 4.41 -6.72 3.06
C MET A 39 4.43 -7.53 4.35
N ALA A 40 3.91 -8.76 4.32
CA ALA A 40 3.86 -9.68 5.46
C ALA A 40 5.26 -10.08 5.96
N ASP A 41 6.22 -10.27 5.05
CA ASP A 41 7.62 -10.58 5.39
C ASP A 41 8.37 -9.39 6.02
N GLY A 42 7.69 -8.25 6.26
CA GLY A 42 8.29 -7.06 6.84
C GLY A 42 9.39 -6.44 5.97
N ARG A 43 9.39 -6.71 4.65
CA ARG A 43 10.40 -6.19 3.72
C ARG A 43 10.38 -4.66 3.68
N PHE A 44 9.18 -4.10 3.80
CA PHE A 44 8.91 -2.68 3.85
C PHE A 44 8.87 -2.14 5.28
N GLY A 45 8.85 -0.81 5.40
CA GLY A 45 8.58 -0.12 6.66
C GLY A 45 7.09 0.22 6.71
N GLN A 46 6.78 1.51 6.70
CA GLN A 46 5.42 2.00 6.59
C GLN A 46 4.96 2.05 5.13
N ILE A 47 3.70 1.71 4.89
CA ILE A 47 3.10 1.65 3.56
C ILE A 47 1.75 2.39 3.59
N PHE A 48 1.51 3.22 2.58
CA PHE A 48 0.18 3.73 2.25
C PHE A 48 -0.25 3.18 0.90
N LEU A 49 -1.46 2.64 0.87
CA LEU A 49 -2.13 2.13 -0.32
C LEU A 49 -3.36 3.00 -0.55
N THR A 50 -3.61 3.37 -1.80
CA THR A 50 -4.91 3.89 -2.23
C THR A 50 -5.53 2.89 -3.19
N ASP A 51 -6.86 2.82 -3.16
CA ASP A 51 -7.66 1.97 -4.02
C ASP A 51 -9.01 2.65 -4.19
N ALA A 52 -9.55 2.64 -5.41
CA ALA A 52 -10.90 3.13 -5.69
C ALA A 52 -11.99 2.15 -5.20
N ARG A 53 -11.62 0.89 -4.88
CA ARG A 53 -12.53 -0.20 -4.55
C ARG A 53 -12.27 -0.73 -3.13
N PRO A 54 -12.94 -0.18 -2.10
CA PRO A 54 -12.62 -0.49 -0.71
C PRO A 54 -12.81 -1.97 -0.34
N GLU A 55 -13.78 -2.67 -0.95
CA GLU A 55 -14.05 -4.10 -0.70
C GLU A 55 -12.86 -4.97 -1.10
N ARG A 56 -12.24 -4.64 -2.23
CA ARG A 56 -11.10 -5.38 -2.78
C ARG A 56 -9.86 -5.24 -1.90
N SER A 57 -9.58 -4.01 -1.48
CA SER A 57 -8.52 -3.74 -0.49
C SER A 57 -8.76 -4.48 0.83
N LYS A 58 -10.00 -4.48 1.34
CA LYS A 58 -10.36 -5.21 2.57
C LYS A 58 -10.15 -6.72 2.40
N GLU A 59 -10.49 -7.28 1.24
CA GLU A 59 -10.29 -8.70 0.93
C GLU A 59 -8.80 -9.09 0.88
N TYR A 60 -8.00 -8.40 0.07
CA TYR A 60 -6.56 -8.72 -0.05
C TYR A 60 -5.78 -8.52 1.24
N LEU A 61 -6.16 -7.52 2.03
CA LEU A 61 -5.47 -7.24 3.28
C LEU A 61 -6.01 -8.08 4.44
N LYS A 62 -7.12 -8.82 4.29
CA LYS A 62 -7.80 -9.53 5.39
C LYS A 62 -6.85 -10.44 6.16
N ASP A 63 -6.12 -11.28 5.44
CA ASP A 63 -5.29 -12.36 6.00
C ASP A 63 -3.86 -11.91 6.30
N ILE A 64 -3.54 -10.63 6.10
CA ILE A 64 -2.24 -10.08 6.47
C ILE A 64 -2.28 -9.70 7.95
N ASP A 65 -1.49 -10.43 8.73
CA ASP A 65 -1.25 -10.18 10.15
C ASP A 65 -0.25 -9.02 10.32
N THR A 66 -0.76 -7.80 10.16
CA THR A 66 -0.02 -6.55 10.30
C THR A 66 -0.96 -5.46 10.78
N GLU A 67 -0.44 -4.52 11.56
CA GLU A 67 -1.18 -3.33 11.95
C GLU A 67 -1.63 -2.55 10.70
N LYS A 68 -2.94 -2.40 10.54
CA LYS A 68 -3.56 -1.74 9.39
C LYS A 68 -4.68 -0.82 9.85
N LYS A 69 -4.75 0.35 9.22
CA LYS A 69 -5.81 1.34 9.42
C LYS A 69 -6.37 1.71 8.06
N PHE A 70 -7.69 1.69 7.93
CA PHE A 70 -8.40 2.08 6.72
C PHE A 70 -8.92 3.51 6.90
N PHE A 71 -8.73 4.34 5.88
CA PHE A 71 -9.23 5.71 5.84
C PHE A 71 -10.09 5.84 4.58
N GLU A 72 -11.39 6.06 4.75
CA GLU A 72 -12.29 6.35 3.64
C GLU A 72 -12.30 7.87 3.44
N LEU A 73 -12.00 8.31 2.22
CA LEU A 73 -11.97 9.72 1.86
C LEU A 73 -13.34 10.11 1.31
N ASP A 74 -14.12 10.82 2.11
CA ASP A 74 -15.32 11.51 1.62
C ASP A 74 -14.88 12.83 0.98
N LEU A 75 -14.78 12.86 -0.35
CA LEU A 75 -14.55 14.09 -1.12
C LEU A 75 -15.83 14.92 -1.18
N LYS A 76 -16.44 15.21 -0.03
CA LYS A 76 -17.29 16.39 0.07
C LYS A 76 -16.34 17.57 0.03
N LEU A 77 -16.28 18.23 -1.12
CA LEU A 77 -15.81 19.60 -1.21
C LEU A 77 -16.40 20.32 -0.01
N GLN A 78 -15.56 20.80 0.90
CA GLN A 78 -16.00 21.80 1.85
C GLN A 78 -16.45 22.98 1.00
N GLU A 79 -17.75 23.09 0.74
CA GLU A 79 -18.38 24.34 0.37
C GLU A 79 -18.20 25.27 1.56
N ASN A 80 -17.00 25.84 1.65
CA ASN A 80 -16.72 26.94 2.55
C ASN A 80 -17.40 28.17 1.95
N VAL A 81 -18.57 28.47 2.53
CA VAL A 81 -19.20 29.77 2.82
C VAL A 81 -18.73 30.95 1.97
#